data_AF-A0A131YIF8-F1
#
_entry.id   AF-A0A131YIF8-F1
#
_cell.length_a   1.000
_cell.length_b   1.000
_cell.length_c   1.000
_cell.angle_alpha   90.00
_cell.angle_beta   90.00
_cell.angle_gamma   90.00
#
_symmetry.space_group_name_H-M   'P 1'
#
loop_
_entity.id
_entity.type
_entity.pdbx_description
1 polymer ?
#
loop_
_entity_poly.entity_id
_entity_poly.type
_entity_poly.pdbx_seq_one_letter_code
_entity_poly.pdbx_strand_id
1 'polypeptide(L)'
;MKFLTTVLARVIWCIATQGSQSTGQGMTTIVSKVLSSGTPTVLLWGEGNPDPQQHTCWKAVYGTPGPGTMIPLTLYGGWIQDTGKQTGKPKKEHAEIHVTLFTKGGKEILKVEKQSHNAVGSLAEGEHTILYASLTCFILQSPSKNGGKPKCTAWVPADTAGHLHSACKRQFINLCDSCKQST
;
A
#
# COMPACT_ATOMS: atom_id res chain seq x y z
N MET A 1 13.76 -65.59 13.04
CA MET A 1 13.19 -64.57 12.13
C MET A 1 11.99 -63.92 12.80
N LYS A 2 12.12 -62.68 13.28
CA LYS A 2 11.03 -61.73 13.54
C LYS A 2 11.69 -60.36 13.76
N PHE A 3 11.31 -59.41 12.93
CA PHE A 3 11.99 -58.13 12.69
C PHE A 3 11.79 -57.15 13.85
N LEU A 4 12.87 -56.45 14.22
CA LEU A 4 12.82 -55.18 14.95
C LEU A 4 12.16 -54.12 14.05
N THR A 5 11.09 -53.50 14.53
CA THR A 5 10.58 -52.24 13.96
C THR A 5 10.89 -51.11 14.92
N THR A 6 12.00 -50.43 14.66
CA THR A 6 12.40 -49.18 15.30
C THR A 6 11.52 -48.05 14.76
N VAL A 7 10.66 -47.48 15.60
CA VAL A 7 9.89 -46.27 15.29
C VAL A 7 10.80 -45.06 15.50
N LEU A 8 11.34 -44.51 14.41
CA LEU A 8 12.03 -43.23 14.38
C LEU A 8 11.00 -42.10 14.50
N ALA A 9 10.83 -41.59 15.73
CA ALA A 9 10.11 -40.35 15.97
C ALA A 9 10.88 -39.18 15.34
N ARG A 10 10.35 -38.66 14.23
CA ARG A 10 10.83 -37.41 13.62
C ARG A 10 10.39 -36.25 14.52
N VAL A 11 11.31 -35.77 15.34
CA VAL A 11 11.21 -34.43 15.95
C VAL A 11 11.35 -33.43 14.81
N ILE A 12 10.22 -32.97 14.27
CA ILE A 12 10.18 -31.84 13.36
C ILE A 12 10.45 -30.61 14.22
N TRP A 13 11.70 -30.15 14.21
CA TRP A 13 12.04 -28.80 14.62
C TRP A 13 11.25 -27.85 13.72
N CYS A 14 10.19 -27.26 14.25
CA CYS A 14 9.70 -25.98 13.77
C CYS A 14 10.83 -24.97 14.03
N ILE A 15 11.76 -24.85 13.07
CA ILE A 15 12.55 -23.64 12.94
C ILE A 15 11.54 -22.58 12.56
N ALA A 16 11.02 -21.87 13.56
CA ALA A 16 10.48 -20.56 13.37
C ALA A 16 11.61 -19.77 12.71
N THR A 17 11.55 -19.64 11.38
CA THR A 17 12.27 -18.60 10.65
C THR A 17 11.76 -17.31 11.26
N GLN A 18 12.46 -16.83 12.29
CA GLN A 18 12.44 -15.45 12.68
C GLN A 18 12.77 -14.72 11.40
N GLY A 19 11.74 -14.12 10.79
CA GLY A 19 11.91 -13.29 9.60
C GLY A 19 13.05 -12.35 9.93
N SER A 20 14.11 -12.43 9.14
CA SER A 20 15.25 -11.54 9.21
C SER A 20 14.69 -10.12 9.28
N GLN A 21 14.73 -9.52 10.47
CA GLN A 21 14.55 -8.10 10.62
C GLN A 21 15.78 -7.51 9.96
N SER A 22 15.65 -7.16 8.69
CA SER A 22 16.67 -6.42 7.96
C SER A 22 17.06 -5.23 8.82
N THR A 23 18.34 -5.13 9.14
CA THR A 23 18.98 -3.99 9.78
C THR A 23 18.41 -2.65 9.26
N GLY A 24 17.56 -2.04 10.07
CA GLY A 24 17.49 -0.60 10.34
C GLY A 24 17.11 0.38 9.23
N GLN A 25 16.42 -0.02 8.17
CA GLN A 25 15.84 0.97 7.25
C GLN A 25 14.48 1.45 7.78
N GLY A 26 14.34 2.76 7.98
CA GLY A 26 13.05 3.38 8.33
C GLY A 26 12.01 3.14 7.23
N MET A 27 10.74 3.07 7.60
CA MET A 27 9.64 2.84 6.65
C MET A 27 9.60 3.91 5.57
N THR A 28 9.96 5.16 5.87
CA THR A 28 10.13 6.24 4.89
C THR A 28 11.14 5.88 3.80
N THR A 29 12.29 5.29 4.16
CA THR A 29 13.30 4.84 3.18
C THR A 29 12.74 3.74 2.28
N ILE A 30 12.01 2.78 2.86
CA ILE A 30 11.40 1.67 2.11
C ILE A 30 10.33 2.20 1.14
N VAL A 31 9.42 3.05 1.62
CA VAL A 31 8.36 3.65 0.81
C VAL A 31 8.96 4.50 -0.31
N SER A 32 10.00 5.28 -0.03
CA SER A 32 10.71 6.07 -1.05
C SER A 32 11.24 5.18 -2.18
N LYS A 33 11.87 4.06 -1.83
CA LYS A 33 12.37 3.08 -2.79
C LYS A 33 11.25 2.44 -3.62
N VAL A 34 10.14 2.10 -2.98
CA VAL A 34 8.97 1.52 -3.68
C VAL A 34 8.37 2.52 -4.67
N LEU A 35 8.11 3.75 -4.23
CA LEU A 35 7.50 4.80 -5.05
C LEU A 35 8.40 5.28 -6.20
N SER A 36 9.72 5.20 -6.02
CA SER A 36 10.71 5.64 -7.03
C SER A 36 11.25 4.50 -7.89
N SER A 37 10.70 3.28 -7.77
CA SER A 37 11.19 2.08 -8.45
C SER A 37 10.94 2.04 -9.96
N GLY A 38 10.11 2.95 -10.49
CA GLY A 38 9.60 2.91 -11.86
C GLY A 38 8.43 1.93 -12.06
N THR A 39 8.25 0.95 -11.16
CA THR A 39 7.06 0.10 -11.14
C THR A 39 5.87 0.90 -10.57
N PRO A 40 4.73 0.96 -11.27
CA PRO A 40 3.53 1.59 -10.73
C PRO A 40 3.11 0.95 -9.41
N THR A 41 2.64 1.75 -8.46
CA THR A 41 2.02 1.24 -7.24
C THR A 41 0.51 1.29 -7.37
N VAL A 42 -0.18 0.25 -6.91
CA VAL A 42 -1.63 0.11 -7.00
C VAL A 42 -2.24 -0.05 -5.62
N LEU A 43 -3.43 0.51 -5.43
CA LEU A 43 -4.22 0.30 -4.23
C LEU A 43 -4.82 -1.10 -4.27
N LEU A 44 -4.48 -1.92 -3.29
CA LEU A 44 -4.99 -3.29 -3.18
C LEU A 44 -6.14 -3.40 -2.18
N TRP A 45 -6.04 -2.71 -1.04
CA TRP A 45 -7.08 -2.68 -0.01
C TRP A 45 -7.26 -1.27 0.52
N GLY A 46 -8.49 -0.91 0.88
CA GLY A 46 -8.82 0.37 1.50
C GLY A 46 -10.01 0.25 2.42
N GLU A 47 -10.02 1.03 3.51
CA GLU A 47 -11.17 1.15 4.41
C GLU A 47 -12.19 2.13 3.82
N GLY A 48 -13.30 1.57 3.33
CA GLY A 48 -14.42 2.31 2.75
C GLY A 48 -15.12 1.42 1.72
N ASN A 49 -16.46 1.43 1.72
CA ASN A 49 -17.18 0.84 0.59
C ASN A 49 -16.75 1.60 -0.67
N PRO A 50 -16.37 0.91 -1.76
CA PRO A 50 -16.33 1.55 -3.07
C PRO A 50 -17.76 2.02 -3.34
N ASP A 51 -18.00 3.31 -3.14
CA ASP A 51 -19.18 3.95 -3.68
C ASP A 51 -19.15 3.67 -5.20
N PRO A 52 -20.25 3.22 -5.81
CA PRO A 52 -20.31 3.02 -7.25
C PRO A 52 -20.02 4.30 -8.07
N GLN A 53 -20.03 5.47 -7.42
CA GLN A 53 -19.56 6.76 -7.97
C GLN A 53 -18.08 7.09 -7.68
N GLN A 54 -17.35 6.22 -6.97
CA GLN A 54 -15.96 6.43 -6.58
C GLN A 54 -15.01 5.55 -7.38
N HIS A 55 -13.85 6.12 -7.69
CA HIS A 55 -12.72 5.42 -8.27
C HIS A 55 -12.38 4.19 -7.41
N THR A 56 -12.59 3.01 -7.98
CA THR A 56 -12.38 1.72 -7.34
C THR A 56 -11.01 1.14 -7.61
N CYS A 57 -10.30 1.68 -8.61
CA CYS A 57 -8.96 1.28 -8.98
C CYS A 57 -8.05 2.50 -8.92
N TRP A 58 -7.04 2.46 -8.05
CA TRP A 58 -6.06 3.54 -7.94
C TRP A 58 -4.68 3.04 -8.32
N LYS A 59 -3.94 3.88 -9.05
CA LYS A 59 -2.56 3.61 -9.44
C LYS A 59 -1.73 4.88 -9.36
N ALA A 60 -0.60 4.85 -8.69
CA ALA A 60 0.40 5.90 -8.73
C ALA A 60 1.58 5.45 -9.60
N VAL A 61 2.00 6.32 -10.52
CA VAL A 61 3.13 6.08 -11.43
C VAL A 61 4.21 7.10 -11.12
N TYR A 62 5.45 6.63 -10.98
CA TYR A 62 6.58 7.52 -10.77
C TYR A 62 6.81 8.42 -12.00
N GLY A 63 6.92 9.72 -11.76
CA GLY A 63 7.27 10.71 -12.78
C GLY A 63 8.78 10.85 -12.96
N THR A 64 9.19 11.82 -13.76
CA THR A 64 10.60 12.17 -13.90
C THR A 64 11.13 12.74 -12.59
N PRO A 65 12.29 12.29 -12.07
CA PRO A 65 12.88 12.84 -10.85
C PRO A 65 13.01 14.37 -10.93
N GLY A 66 12.42 15.07 -9.96
CA GLY A 66 12.58 16.52 -9.79
C GLY A 66 13.76 16.85 -8.85
N PRO A 67 14.19 18.11 -8.78
CA PRO A 67 15.18 18.52 -7.78
C PRO A 67 14.62 18.42 -6.36
N GLY A 68 15.38 17.84 -5.44
CA GLY A 68 15.08 17.81 -4.01
C GLY A 68 14.64 16.44 -3.46
N THR A 69 13.88 16.46 -2.37
CA THR A 69 13.40 15.26 -1.64
C THR A 69 11.98 14.84 -2.02
N MET A 70 11.38 15.52 -3.00
CA MET A 70 10.02 15.24 -3.46
C MET A 70 10.02 14.10 -4.47
N ILE A 71 9.06 13.19 -4.33
CA ILE A 71 8.82 12.10 -5.26
C ILE A 71 7.62 12.52 -6.13
N PRO A 72 7.84 12.92 -7.39
CA PRO A 72 6.75 13.28 -8.29
C PRO A 72 6.04 12.02 -8.75
N LEU A 73 4.71 11.99 -8.60
CA LEU A 73 3.87 10.89 -9.04
C LEU A 73 2.71 11.41 -9.88
N THR A 74 2.27 10.60 -10.84
CA THR A 74 0.95 10.75 -11.46
C THR A 74 0.00 9.72 -10.84
N LEU A 75 -1.00 10.21 -10.13
CA LEU A 75 -2.05 9.40 -9.54
C LEU A 75 -3.21 9.27 -10.51
N TYR A 76 -3.60 8.03 -10.81
CA TYR A 76 -4.75 7.70 -11.65
C TYR A 76 -5.88 7.16 -10.79
N GLY A 77 -7.08 7.71 -10.97
CA GLY A 77 -8.33 7.13 -10.52
C GLY A 77 -9.01 6.43 -11.69
N GLY A 78 -9.41 5.17 -11.49
CA GLY A 78 -10.15 4.37 -12.48
C GLY A 78 -11.42 3.78 -11.89
N TRP A 79 -12.40 3.54 -12.77
CA TRP A 79 -13.69 2.97 -12.43
C TRP A 79 -13.70 1.46 -12.72
N ILE A 80 -14.41 0.65 -11.94
CA ILE A 80 -14.57 -0.80 -12.20
C ILE A 80 -15.12 -1.03 -13.61
N GLN A 81 -15.97 -0.14 -14.12
CA GLN A 81 -16.56 -0.26 -15.46
C GLN A 81 -15.55 -0.11 -16.60
N ASP A 82 -14.35 0.44 -16.34
CA ASP A 82 -13.26 0.56 -17.33
C ASP A 82 -12.46 -0.74 -17.52
N THR A 83 -12.78 -1.81 -16.78
CA THR A 83 -12.01 -3.06 -16.76
C THR A 83 -12.32 -4.04 -17.91
N GLY A 84 -13.31 -3.75 -18.76
CA GLY A 84 -13.69 -4.63 -19.87
C GLY A 84 -13.89 -3.90 -21.18
N LYS A 85 -13.10 -4.26 -22.22
CA LYS A 85 -13.32 -4.05 -23.67
C LYS A 85 -14.23 -2.88 -24.08
N GLN A 86 -14.12 -1.70 -23.47
CA GLN A 86 -14.89 -0.55 -23.91
C GLN A 86 -14.18 0.02 -25.15
N THR A 87 -14.93 0.13 -26.24
CA THR A 87 -14.51 0.70 -27.53
C THR A 87 -14.41 2.24 -27.50
N GLY A 88 -14.07 2.80 -26.33
CA GLY A 88 -13.85 4.22 -26.10
C GLY A 88 -12.70 4.43 -25.12
N LYS A 89 -11.94 5.52 -25.26
CA LYS A 89 -10.83 5.83 -24.34
C LYS A 89 -11.43 5.98 -22.93
N PRO A 90 -11.06 5.12 -21.95
CA PRO A 90 -11.54 5.29 -20.58
C PRO A 90 -11.16 6.70 -20.12
N LYS A 91 -12.12 7.42 -19.53
CA LYS A 91 -11.95 8.79 -19.09
C LYS A 91 -11.12 8.78 -17.81
N LYS A 92 -9.82 8.50 -17.96
CA LYS A 92 -8.86 8.38 -16.85
C LYS A 92 -8.65 9.75 -16.24
N GLU A 93 -9.30 10.01 -15.11
CA GLU A 93 -8.93 11.14 -14.27
C GLU A 93 -7.57 10.85 -13.65
N HIS A 94 -6.67 11.80 -13.78
CA HIS A 94 -5.34 11.71 -13.21
C HIS A 94 -4.93 13.04 -12.61
N ALA A 95 -4.08 12.97 -11.60
CA ALA A 95 -3.53 14.10 -10.89
C ALA A 95 -2.02 13.99 -10.79
N GLU A 96 -1.32 15.06 -11.12
CA GLU A 96 0.07 15.22 -10.73
C GLU A 96 0.12 15.58 -9.24
N ILE A 97 0.91 14.82 -8.49
CA ILE A 97 1.11 14.98 -7.05
C ILE A 97 2.60 14.92 -6.71
N HIS A 98 2.98 15.59 -5.64
CA HIS A 98 4.29 15.43 -5.00
C HIS A 98 4.12 14.70 -3.69
N VAL A 99 5.01 13.74 -3.46
CA VAL A 99 5.10 13.01 -2.21
C VAL A 99 6.36 13.40 -1.47
N THR A 100 6.22 13.79 -0.21
CA THR A 100 7.35 14.07 0.69
C THR A 100 7.28 13.13 1.89
N LEU A 101 8.40 12.50 2.22
CA LEU A 101 8.51 11.52 3.31
C LEU A 101 9.36 12.10 4.44
N PHE A 102 8.87 12.05 5.67
CA PHE A 102 9.58 12.59 6.84
C PHE A 102 9.07 11.99 8.15
N THR A 103 9.74 12.29 9.26
CA THR A 103 9.33 11.88 10.60
C THR A 103 8.76 13.07 11.37
N LYS A 104 7.61 12.90 12.01
CA LYS A 104 6.94 13.93 12.83
C LYS A 104 6.38 13.30 14.10
N GLY A 105 6.84 13.76 15.27
CA GLY A 105 6.39 13.23 16.56
C GLY A 105 6.64 11.72 16.72
N GLY A 106 7.78 11.23 16.23
CA GLY A 106 8.13 9.80 16.27
C GLY A 106 7.39 8.91 15.27
N LYS A 107 6.49 9.48 14.45
CA LYS A 107 5.76 8.77 13.40
C LYS A 107 6.39 9.04 12.03
N GLU A 108 6.43 8.04 11.18
CA GLU A 108 6.86 8.15 9.79
C GLU A 108 5.66 8.56 8.93
N ILE A 109 5.82 9.66 8.17
CA ILE A 109 4.74 10.35 7.47
C ILE A 109 5.02 10.38 5.98
N LEU A 110 3.96 10.17 5.19
CA LEU A 110 3.87 10.41 3.77
C LEU A 110 2.93 11.59 3.54
N LYS A 111 3.46 12.73 3.11
CA LYS A 111 2.65 13.90 2.73
C LYS A 111 2.42 13.93 1.23
N VAL A 112 1.17 14.05 0.82
CA VAL A 112 0.75 14.21 -0.57
C VAL A 112 0.31 15.65 -0.79
N GLU A 113 0.92 16.30 -1.79
CA GLU A 113 0.58 17.65 -2.24
C GLU A 113 0.17 17.59 -3.70
N LYS A 114 -1.02 18.09 -4.05
CA LYS A 114 -1.46 18.11 -5.44
C LYS A 114 -0.81 19.26 -6.20
N GLN A 115 -0.45 19.02 -7.46
CA GLN A 115 -0.04 20.05 -8.41
C GLN A 115 -1.21 20.48 -9.32
N SER A 116 -2.24 19.64 -9.43
CA SER A 116 -3.39 19.85 -10.33
C SER A 116 -4.71 19.98 -9.54
N HIS A 117 -5.59 20.87 -10.00
CA HIS A 117 -6.89 21.17 -9.36
C HIS A 117 -8.02 20.18 -9.76
N ASN A 118 -7.76 18.88 -9.74
CA ASN A 118 -8.78 17.86 -10.03
C ASN A 118 -9.26 17.14 -8.74
N ALA A 119 -10.37 16.41 -8.89
CA ALA A 119 -11.00 15.66 -7.81
C ALA A 119 -10.07 14.54 -7.29
N VAL A 120 -9.41 13.81 -8.19
CA VAL A 120 -8.49 12.71 -7.86
C VAL A 120 -7.37 13.17 -6.90
N GLY A 121 -6.70 14.27 -7.20
CA GLY A 121 -5.64 14.82 -6.35
C GLY A 121 -6.16 15.25 -4.98
N SER A 122 -7.36 15.82 -4.93
CA SER A 122 -7.98 16.32 -3.68
C SER A 122 -8.42 15.19 -2.73
N LEU A 123 -8.64 13.98 -3.26
CA LEU A 123 -8.94 12.80 -2.45
C LEU A 123 -7.70 12.25 -1.74
N ALA A 124 -6.53 12.32 -2.38
CA ALA A 124 -5.27 11.80 -1.86
C ALA A 124 -4.45 12.82 -1.04
N GLU A 125 -4.73 14.11 -1.20
CA GLU A 125 -4.04 15.21 -0.52
C GLU A 125 -4.07 15.09 1.02
N GLY A 126 -2.94 15.36 1.66
CA GLY A 126 -2.79 15.38 3.12
C GLY A 126 -1.57 14.63 3.65
N GLU A 127 -1.40 14.65 4.97
CA GLU A 127 -0.39 13.86 5.68
C GLU A 127 -0.97 12.49 6.07
N HIS A 128 -0.32 11.40 5.67
CA HIS A 128 -0.70 10.03 5.98
C HIS A 128 0.38 9.38 6.85
N THR A 129 0.00 8.67 7.90
CA THR A 129 0.97 7.92 8.72
C THR A 129 1.30 6.60 8.04
N ILE A 130 2.58 6.26 7.92
CA ILE A 130 3.04 4.97 7.43
C ILE A 130 2.98 3.99 8.61
N LEU A 131 2.05 3.02 8.54
CA LEU A 131 1.87 2.02 9.61
C LEU A 131 2.76 0.80 9.40
N TYR A 132 3.08 0.49 8.14
CA TYR A 132 3.89 -0.65 7.77
C TYR A 132 4.52 -0.39 6.39
N ALA A 133 5.77 -0.83 6.20
CA ALA A 133 6.41 -0.82 4.90
C ALA A 133 7.32 -2.02 4.70
N SER A 134 7.31 -2.53 3.48
CA SER A 134 8.21 -3.54 2.95
C SER A 134 8.45 -3.24 1.46
N LEU A 135 9.38 -3.95 0.82
CA LEU A 135 9.61 -3.79 -0.62
C LEU A 135 8.42 -4.24 -1.50
N THR A 136 7.47 -4.99 -0.94
CA THR A 136 6.33 -5.56 -1.68
C THR A 136 5.00 -4.93 -1.30
N CYS A 137 4.95 -4.14 -0.23
CA CYS A 137 3.77 -3.34 0.11
C CYS A 137 4.05 -2.30 1.19
N PHE A 138 3.16 -1.32 1.29
CA PHE A 138 3.09 -0.41 2.43
C PHE A 138 1.64 -0.09 2.79
N ILE A 139 1.42 0.25 4.06
CA ILE A 139 0.10 0.57 4.62
C ILE A 139 0.13 1.99 5.15
N LEU A 140 -0.83 2.79 4.71
CA LEU A 140 -1.02 4.18 5.11
C LEU A 140 -2.28 4.31 5.96
N GLN A 141 -2.22 5.19 6.95
CA GLN A 141 -3.38 5.67 7.69
C GLN A 141 -3.61 7.14 7.32
N SER A 142 -4.73 7.38 6.65
CA SER A 142 -5.23 8.72 6.36
C SER A 142 -5.90 9.32 7.59
N PRO A 143 -5.70 10.61 7.85
CA PRO A 143 -6.36 11.31 8.92
C PRO A 143 -7.86 11.34 8.65
N SER A 144 -8.62 11.32 9.74
CA SER A 144 -10.06 11.45 9.63
C SER A 144 -10.45 12.85 9.15
N LYS A 145 -11.29 12.90 8.12
CA LYS A 145 -12.00 14.13 7.73
C LYS A 145 -13.26 14.23 8.59
N ASN A 146 -13.53 15.41 9.14
CA ASN A 146 -14.76 15.72 9.89
C ASN A 146 -14.99 14.87 11.16
N GLY A 147 -13.92 14.43 11.86
CA GLY A 147 -14.04 13.76 13.15
C GLY A 147 -14.50 12.30 13.11
N GLY A 148 -14.57 11.67 11.93
CA GLY A 148 -14.76 10.21 11.78
C GLY A 148 -13.57 9.38 12.26
N LYS A 149 -13.57 8.07 11.95
CA LYS A 149 -12.40 7.20 12.19
C LYS A 149 -11.33 7.39 11.11
N PRO A 150 -10.03 7.28 11.44
CA PRO A 150 -8.98 7.24 10.44
C PRO A 150 -9.18 6.06 9.49
N LYS A 151 -8.74 6.20 8.24
CA LYS A 151 -8.91 5.17 7.20
C LYS A 151 -7.56 4.60 6.78
N CYS A 152 -7.46 3.29 6.68
CA CYS A 152 -6.30 2.61 6.15
C CYS A 152 -6.38 2.38 4.64
N THR A 153 -5.21 2.41 3.99
CA THR A 153 -5.03 1.92 2.61
C THR A 153 -3.75 1.09 2.50
N ALA A 154 -3.78 0.04 1.69
CA ALA A 154 -2.62 -0.80 1.39
C ALA A 154 -2.27 -0.69 -0.09
N TRP A 155 -1.01 -0.41 -0.35
CA TRP A 155 -0.47 -0.18 -1.67
C TRP A 155 0.63 -1.19 -1.97
N VAL A 156 0.66 -1.69 -3.20
CA VAL A 156 1.61 -2.70 -3.66
C VAL A 156 2.19 -2.32 -5.03
N PRO A 157 3.45 -2.68 -5.34
CA PRO A 157 3.94 -2.64 -6.72
C PRO A 157 3.08 -3.50 -7.66
N ALA A 158 2.76 -2.98 -8.85
CA ALA A 158 1.82 -3.59 -9.79
C ALA A 158 2.26 -4.98 -10.30
N ASP A 159 3.57 -5.20 -10.42
CA ASP A 159 4.17 -6.49 -10.77
C ASP A 159 3.98 -7.56 -9.68
N THR A 160 3.76 -7.13 -8.44
CA THR A 160 3.48 -8.02 -7.31
C THR A 160 2.00 -8.18 -7.01
N ALA A 161 1.12 -7.33 -7.54
CA ALA A 161 -0.31 -7.30 -7.21
C ALA A 161 -1.09 -8.61 -7.47
N GLY A 162 -0.61 -9.45 -8.40
CA GLY A 162 -1.20 -10.78 -8.68
C GLY A 162 -0.82 -11.85 -7.66
N HIS A 163 0.13 -11.58 -6.77
CA HIS A 163 0.57 -12.52 -5.74
C HIS A 163 -0.20 -12.31 -4.44
N LEU A 164 -0.43 -13.42 -3.73
CA LEU A 164 -1.10 -13.37 -2.43
C LEU A 164 -0.16 -12.73 -1.40
N HIS A 165 -0.30 -11.42 -1.17
CA HIS A 165 0.48 -10.68 -0.16
C HIS A 165 0.03 -11.04 1.26
N SER A 166 0.17 -12.31 1.65
CA SER A 166 -0.30 -12.84 2.94
C SER A 166 0.27 -12.07 4.13
N ALA A 167 1.54 -11.65 4.05
CA ALA A 167 2.17 -10.78 5.04
C ALA A 167 1.51 -9.40 5.08
N CYS A 168 1.33 -8.76 3.93
CA CYS A 168 0.71 -7.44 3.86
C CYS A 168 -0.75 -7.45 4.33
N LYS A 169 -1.52 -8.46 3.89
CA LYS A 169 -2.90 -8.67 4.32
C LYS A 169 -2.99 -8.85 5.83
N ARG A 170 -2.10 -9.66 6.41
CA ARG A 170 -2.02 -9.86 7.86
C ARG A 170 -1.74 -8.55 8.59
N GLN A 171 -0.77 -7.77 8.10
CA GLN A 171 -0.46 -6.47 8.70
C GLN A 171 -1.64 -5.50 8.56
N PHE A 172 -2.31 -5.47 7.41
CA PHE A 172 -3.48 -4.63 7.19
C PHE A 172 -4.61 -4.95 8.19
N ILE A 173 -4.97 -6.23 8.33
CA ILE A 173 -5.99 -6.66 9.30
C ILE A 173 -5.59 -6.31 10.74
N ASN A 174 -4.32 -6.48 11.10
CA ASN A 174 -3.84 -6.24 12.46
C ASN A 174 -3.75 -4.75 12.82
N LEU A 175 -3.39 -3.91 11.84
CA LEU A 175 -3.11 -2.48 12.07
C LEU A 175 -4.33 -1.60 11.86
N CYS A 176 -5.30 -2.04 11.07
CA CYS A 176 -6.42 -1.22 10.64
C CYS A 176 -7.70 -1.56 11.41
N ASP A 177 -8.21 -0.60 12.16
CA ASP A 177 -9.25 -0.81 13.18
C ASP A 177 -10.59 -1.24 12.59
N SER A 178 -10.90 -0.91 11.34
CA SER A 178 -12.17 -1.32 10.73
C SER A 178 -12.21 -2.83 10.47
N CYS A 179 -11.05 -3.48 10.35
CA CYS A 179 -10.96 -4.93 10.16
C CYS A 179 -11.08 -5.71 11.48
N LYS A 180 -10.83 -5.05 12.63
CA LYS A 180 -10.89 -5.69 13.96
C LYS A 180 -12.32 -5.88 14.47
N GLN A 181 -13.30 -5.13 13.94
CA GLN A 181 -14.70 -5.14 14.42
C GLN A 181 -15.56 -6.25 13.78
N SER A 182 -14.98 -7.04 12.88
CA SER A 182 -15.69 -8.06 12.07
C SER A 182 -15.39 -9.51 12.47
N THR A 183 -14.83 -9.72 13.66
CA THR A 183 -14.64 -11.03 14.31
C THR A 183 -15.32 -11.04 15.65
#